data_AF-A0A3D1SDR0-F1
#
_entry.id   AF-A0A3D1SDR0-F1
#
_cell.length_a   1.000
_cell.length_b   1.000
_cell.length_c   1.000
_cell.angle_alpha   90.00
_cell.angle_beta   90.00
_cell.angle_gamma   90.00
#
_symmetry.space_group_name_H-M   'P 1'
#
loop_
_entity.id
_entity.type
_entity.pdbx_description
1 polymer ?
#
loop_
_entity_poly.entity_id
_entity_poly.type
_entity_poly.pdbx_seq_one_letter_code
_entity_poly.pdbx_strand_id
1 'polypeptide(L)'
;ASADDGKTAALSGARYLDNGKLTRSFDEKQTVSLLLKSGQTNRVFLNYTFDNEDKTCEAYSIKITRDSQIYARSLNISARFRSRTGGKLSEEERAAAYQALVRAVRGI
;
A
#
# COMPACT_ATOMS: atom_id res chain seq x y z
N ALA A 1 -26.45 11.16 32.62
CA ALA A 1 -25.07 11.28 32.11
C ALA A 1 -25.07 10.78 30.68
N SER A 2 -24.89 11.67 29.69
CA SER A 2 -24.77 11.28 28.28
C SER A 2 -23.36 10.74 28.05
N ALA A 3 -23.25 9.46 27.70
CA ALA A 3 -22.01 8.86 27.23
C ALA A 3 -21.65 9.51 25.89
N ASP A 4 -20.71 10.46 25.94
CA ASP A 4 -20.01 10.94 24.76
C ASP A 4 -19.04 9.81 24.37
N ASP A 5 -19.54 8.86 23.56
CA ASP A 5 -18.74 7.79 22.98
C ASP A 5 -17.69 8.44 22.06
N GLY A 6 -16.52 8.72 22.61
CA GLY A 6 -15.41 9.36 21.93
C GLY A 6 -15.06 8.63 20.64
N LYS A 7 -15.52 9.17 19.50
CA LYS A 7 -15.24 8.61 18.19
C LYS A 7 -13.78 8.90 17.83
N THR A 8 -12.96 7.85 17.75
CA THR A 8 -11.60 7.95 17.23
C THR A 8 -11.65 8.31 15.74
N ALA A 9 -11.03 9.43 15.37
CA ALA A 9 -10.87 9.80 13.97
C ALA A 9 -9.97 8.77 13.26
N ALA A 10 -10.45 8.25 12.14
CA ALA A 10 -9.68 7.37 11.26
C ALA A 10 -9.35 8.09 9.95
N LEU A 11 -8.15 7.84 9.41
CA LEU A 11 -7.78 8.32 8.08
C LEU A 11 -8.48 7.45 7.04
N SER A 12 -9.29 8.03 6.16
CA SER A 12 -10.11 7.30 5.18
C SER A 12 -9.68 7.48 3.71
N GLY A 13 -8.44 7.97 3.47
CA GLY A 13 -7.89 8.21 2.15
C GLY A 13 -7.49 9.67 1.89
N ALA A 14 -7.59 10.11 0.63
CA ALA A 14 -7.12 11.42 0.19
C ALA A 14 -8.07 12.08 -0.82
N ARG A 15 -7.91 13.38 -1.03
CA ARG A 15 -8.63 14.14 -2.08
C ARG A 15 -7.66 14.90 -2.97
N TYR A 16 -8.05 15.09 -4.22
CA TYR A 16 -7.32 15.93 -5.17
C TYR A 16 -7.64 17.41 -4.92
N LEU A 17 -6.60 18.23 -4.73
CA LEU A 17 -6.72 19.68 -4.61
C LEU A 17 -6.45 20.31 -5.98
N ASP A 18 -7.47 20.97 -6.51
CA ASP A 18 -7.41 21.67 -7.79
C ASP A 18 -7.90 23.11 -7.61
N ASN A 19 -7.05 24.10 -7.90
CA ASN A 19 -7.36 25.52 -7.76
C ASN A 19 -8.01 25.90 -6.42
N GLY A 20 -7.48 25.35 -5.31
CA GLY A 20 -8.00 25.61 -3.96
C GLY A 20 -9.27 24.85 -3.57
N LYS A 21 -9.77 23.95 -4.43
CA LYS A 21 -10.98 23.14 -4.19
C LYS A 21 -10.66 21.65 -4.15
N LEU A 22 -11.29 20.92 -3.22
CA LEU A 22 -11.22 19.47 -3.15
C LEU A 22 -12.24 18.86 -4.12
N THR A 23 -11.75 18.16 -5.13
CA THR A 23 -12.60 17.66 -6.22
C THR A 23 -12.78 16.15 -6.14
N ARG A 24 -11.80 15.36 -6.59
CA ARG A 24 -11.83 13.90 -6.62
C ARG A 24 -11.48 13.31 -5.25
N SER A 25 -12.17 12.25 -4.85
CA SER A 25 -11.85 11.47 -3.65
C SER A 25 -11.19 10.15 -4.03
N PHE A 26 -10.26 9.71 -3.19
CA PHE A 26 -9.58 8.43 -3.28
C PHE A 26 -9.70 7.73 -1.93
N ASP A 27 -10.11 6.46 -1.95
CA ASP A 27 -10.09 5.64 -0.74
C ASP A 27 -8.65 5.33 -0.29
N GLU A 28 -8.50 4.61 0.82
CA GLU A 28 -7.19 4.24 1.36
C GLU A 28 -6.33 3.45 0.37
N LYS A 29 -6.92 2.47 -0.34
CA LYS A 29 -6.20 1.61 -1.30
C LYS A 29 -5.71 2.42 -2.50
N GLN A 30 -6.58 3.26 -3.03
CA GLN A 30 -6.27 4.16 -4.14
C GLN A 30 -5.20 5.18 -3.75
N THR A 31 -5.29 5.72 -2.53
CA THR A 31 -4.31 6.67 -1.98
C THR A 31 -2.93 6.03 -1.89
N VAL A 32 -2.82 4.83 -1.32
CA VAL A 32 -1.56 4.07 -1.26
C VAL A 32 -1.03 3.80 -2.67
N SER A 33 -1.89 3.37 -3.60
CA SER A 33 -1.50 3.13 -5.00
C SER A 33 -0.91 4.38 -5.66
N LEU A 34 -1.51 5.55 -5.47
CA LEU A 34 -1.03 6.82 -6.00
C LEU A 34 0.31 7.22 -5.39
N LEU A 35 0.48 7.07 -4.08
CA LEU A 35 1.74 7.39 -3.38
C LEU A 35 2.90 6.51 -3.88
N LEU A 36 2.65 5.21 -4.06
CA LEU A 36 3.65 4.27 -4.57
C LEU A 36 4.02 4.58 -6.04
N LYS A 37 3.02 4.77 -6.91
CA LYS A 37 3.24 5.04 -8.34
C LYS A 37 3.89 6.39 -8.63
N SER A 38 3.64 7.39 -7.78
CA SER A 38 4.26 8.72 -7.91
C SER A 38 5.70 8.77 -7.39
N GLY A 39 6.17 7.73 -6.70
CA GLY A 39 7.48 7.71 -6.06
C GLY A 39 7.58 8.60 -4.81
N GLN A 40 6.46 9.17 -4.35
CA GLN A 40 6.40 9.97 -3.12
C GLN A 40 6.63 9.12 -1.86
N THR A 41 6.44 7.81 -1.97
CA THR A 41 6.91 6.85 -0.97
C THR A 41 7.57 5.65 -1.63
N ASN A 42 8.57 5.10 -0.96
CA ASN A 42 9.21 3.83 -1.29
C ASN A 42 9.05 2.79 -0.16
N ARG A 43 8.09 3.02 0.74
CA ARG A 43 7.74 2.12 1.86
C ARG A 43 6.25 2.13 2.16
N VAL A 44 5.72 1.01 2.62
CA VAL A 44 4.32 0.86 3.04
C VAL A 44 4.16 -0.33 3.99
N PHE A 45 3.26 -0.23 4.98
CA PHE A 45 2.82 -1.39 5.75
C PHE A 45 1.71 -2.13 4.98
N LEU A 46 1.88 -3.43 4.83
CA LEU A 46 0.96 -4.31 4.12
C LEU A 46 0.30 -5.25 5.10
N ASN A 47 -1.01 -5.37 5.00
CA ASN A 47 -1.78 -6.42 5.66
C ASN A 47 -2.09 -7.51 4.64
N TYR A 48 -1.92 -8.76 5.04
CA TYR A 48 -2.13 -9.94 4.19
C TYR A 48 -2.45 -11.16 5.05
N THR A 49 -3.11 -12.14 4.45
CA THR A 49 -3.39 -13.42 5.11
C THR A 49 -2.31 -14.44 4.72
N PHE A 50 -1.74 -15.12 5.70
CA PHE A 50 -0.77 -16.20 5.54
C PHE A 50 -1.05 -17.28 6.59
N ASP A 51 -1.12 -18.55 6.18
CA ASP A 51 -1.50 -19.67 7.05
C ASP A 51 -2.80 -19.46 7.85
N ASN A 52 -3.82 -18.87 7.20
CA ASN A 52 -5.11 -18.49 7.80
C ASN A 52 -5.02 -17.45 8.93
N GLU A 53 -3.90 -16.77 9.08
CA GLU A 53 -3.71 -15.67 10.02
C GLU A 53 -3.53 -14.35 9.28
N ASP A 54 -4.12 -13.28 9.83
CA ASP A 54 -3.84 -11.92 9.37
C ASP A 54 -2.49 -11.46 9.90
N LYS A 55 -1.61 -11.09 8.97
CA LYS A 55 -0.26 -10.61 9.24
C LYS A 55 -0.08 -9.18 8.75
N THR A 56 0.90 -8.49 9.34
CA THR A 56 1.38 -7.20 8.88
C THR A 56 2.89 -7.22 8.68
N CYS A 57 3.35 -6.74 7.53
CA CYS A 57 4.77 -6.53 7.26
C CYS A 57 5.02 -5.11 6.73
N GLU A 58 6.27 -4.68 6.73
CA GLU A 58 6.71 -3.48 6.02
C GLU A 58 7.40 -3.89 4.71
N ALA A 59 6.88 -3.38 3.61
CA ALA A 59 7.59 -3.34 2.34
C ALA A 59 8.39 -2.02 2.28
N TYR A 60 9.68 -2.09 1.92
CA TYR A 60 10.57 -0.93 1.87
C TYR A 60 11.57 -1.04 0.72
N SER A 61 12.23 0.08 0.41
CA SER A 61 13.08 0.21 -0.79
C SER A 61 12.32 -0.19 -2.06
N ILE A 62 11.04 0.15 -2.12
CA ILE A 62 10.14 -0.19 -3.22
C ILE A 62 10.58 0.57 -4.47
N LYS A 63 10.73 -0.15 -5.59
CA LYS A 63 10.97 0.43 -6.91
C LYS A 63 9.92 -0.11 -7.88
N ILE A 64 9.29 0.80 -8.60
CA ILE A 64 8.28 0.51 -9.62
C ILE A 64 8.77 1.12 -10.92
N THR A 65 9.05 0.28 -11.92
CA THR A 65 9.38 0.73 -13.27
C THR A 65 8.32 0.23 -14.24
N ARG A 66 7.97 1.09 -15.21
CA ARG A 66 7.14 0.68 -16.35
C ARG A 66 8.07 0.15 -17.42
N ASP A 67 7.77 -1.03 -17.94
CA ASP A 67 8.47 -1.50 -19.13
C ASP A 67 8.13 -0.57 -20.30
N SER A 68 9.14 -0.12 -21.04
CA SER A 68 8.98 0.83 -22.15
C SER A 68 8.56 0.15 -23.45
N GLN A 69 8.40 -1.18 -23.45
CA GLN A 69 7.93 -1.91 -24.61
C GLN A 69 6.47 -1.54 -24.90
N ILE A 70 6.25 -0.96 -26.08
CA ILE A 70 4.99 -0.37 -26.56
C ILE A 70 3.78 -1.32 -26.45
N TYR A 71 4.03 -2.63 -26.41
CA TYR A 71 2.99 -3.68 -26.36
C TYR A 71 2.82 -4.33 -24.98
N ALA A 72 3.69 -4.06 -24.00
CA ALA A 72 3.63 -4.66 -22.68
C ALA A 72 3.36 -3.59 -21.62
N ARG A 73 2.14 -3.53 -21.10
CA ARG A 73 1.79 -2.71 -19.92
C ARG A 73 2.27 -3.35 -18.61
N SER A 74 3.45 -3.98 -18.62
CA SER A 74 4.04 -4.64 -17.48
C SER A 74 4.64 -3.62 -16.49
N LEU A 75 4.29 -3.79 -15.22
CA LEU A 75 4.94 -3.10 -14.11
C LEU A 75 5.98 -4.03 -13.51
N ASN A 76 7.22 -3.60 -13.49
CA ASN A 76 8.29 -4.26 -12.77
C ASN A 76 8.32 -3.69 -11.35
N ILE A 77 8.05 -4.55 -10.36
CA ILE A 77 7.94 -4.17 -8.94
C ILE A 77 9.03 -4.93 -8.19
N SER A 78 9.83 -4.20 -7.42
CA SER A 78 10.81 -4.80 -6.50
C SER A 78 10.72 -4.12 -5.14
N ALA A 79 10.96 -4.89 -4.07
CA ALA A 79 10.93 -4.39 -2.70
C ALA A 79 11.71 -5.35 -1.78
N ARG A 80 12.05 -4.84 -0.60
CA ARG A 80 12.47 -5.64 0.55
C ARG A 80 11.31 -5.73 1.54
N PHE A 81 11.29 -6.79 2.34
CA PHE A 81 10.22 -7.06 3.31
C PHE A 81 10.83 -7.35 4.68
N ARG A 82 10.18 -6.83 5.72
CA ARG A 82 10.47 -7.16 7.12
C ARG A 82 9.18 -7.23 7.93
N SER A 83 9.16 -8.04 8.97
CA SER A 83 8.01 -8.14 9.87
C SER A 83 7.78 -6.80 10.55
N ARG A 84 6.62 -6.62 11.19
CA ARG A 84 6.33 -5.41 11.98
C ARG A 84 7.38 -5.13 13.07
N THR A 85 8.04 -6.16 13.58
CA THR A 85 9.11 -6.06 14.60
C THR A 85 10.51 -5.94 13.99
N GLY A 86 10.64 -5.89 12.66
CA GLY A 86 11.91 -5.77 11.94
C GLY A 86 12.59 -7.10 11.61
N GLY A 87 11.96 -8.23 11.89
CA GLY A 87 12.46 -9.57 11.58
C GLY A 87 12.37 -9.91 10.09
N LYS A 88 13.08 -10.97 9.67
CA LYS A 88 12.97 -11.52 8.32
C LYS A 88 11.69 -12.35 8.19
N LEU A 89 11.05 -12.27 7.02
CA LEU A 89 9.95 -13.16 6.64
C LEU A 89 10.53 -14.47 6.11
N SER A 90 9.77 -15.56 6.21
CA SER A 90 10.07 -16.78 5.45
C SER A 90 9.90 -16.53 3.95
N GLU A 91 10.41 -17.43 3.11
CA GLU A 91 10.26 -17.30 1.64
C GLU A 91 8.80 -17.37 1.19
N GLU A 92 8.01 -18.24 1.80
CA GLU A 92 6.58 -18.41 1.53
C GLU A 92 5.79 -17.18 1.97
N GLU A 93 6.07 -16.68 3.17
CA GLU A 93 5.43 -15.47 3.69
C GLU A 93 5.80 -14.24 2.85
N ARG A 94 7.06 -14.17 2.40
CA ARG A 94 7.54 -13.12 1.49
C ARG A 94 6.79 -13.14 0.16
N ALA A 95 6.44 -14.31 -0.37
CA ALA A 95 5.63 -14.42 -1.58
C ALA A 95 4.20 -13.88 -1.37
N ALA A 96 3.57 -14.20 -0.23
CA ALA A 96 2.26 -13.65 0.13
C ALA A 96 2.30 -12.12 0.32
N ALA A 97 3.30 -11.61 1.04
CA ALA A 97 3.55 -10.18 1.21
C ALA A 97 3.80 -9.48 -0.13
N TYR A 98 4.52 -10.11 -1.05
CA TYR A 98 4.74 -9.59 -2.40
C TYR A 98 3.44 -9.49 -3.19
N GLN A 99 2.55 -10.48 -3.11
CA GLN A 99 1.22 -10.40 -3.74
C GLN A 99 0.39 -9.23 -3.17
N ALA A 100 0.46 -9.00 -1.86
CA ALA A 100 -0.18 -7.85 -1.23
C ALA A 100 0.41 -6.52 -1.73
N LEU A 101 1.73 -6.43 -1.93
CA LEU A 101 2.36 -5.26 -2.54
C LEU A 101 1.85 -5.02 -3.97
N VAL A 102 1.75 -6.07 -4.79
CA VAL A 102 1.24 -5.96 -6.16
C VAL A 102 -0.20 -5.43 -6.17
N ARG A 103 -1.05 -5.91 -5.25
CA ARG A 103 -2.43 -5.41 -5.08
C ARG A 103 -2.45 -3.95 -4.67
N ALA A 104 -1.64 -3.55 -3.69
CA ALA A 104 -1.50 -2.16 -3.25
C ALA A 104 -1.03 -1.24 -4.39
N VAL A 105 -0.05 -1.67 -5.19
CA VAL A 105 0.38 -0.93 -6.39
C VAL A 105 -0.75 -0.83 -7.41
N ARG A 106 -1.55 -1.87 -7.62
CA ARG A 106 -2.70 -1.84 -8.54
C ARG A 106 -3.88 -1.03 -8.00
N GLY A 107 -4.00 -0.87 -6.68
CA GLY A 107 -5.10 -0.16 -6.03
C GLY A 107 -6.37 -1.02 -5.91
N ILE A 108 -6.21 -2.33 -5.66
CA ILE A 108 -7.30 -3.33 -5.53
C ILE A 108 -7.24 -4.05 -4.18
#